data_AF-A0A2D9IV52-F1
#
_entry.id   AF-A0A2D9IV52-F1
#
_cell.length_a   1.000
_cell.length_b   1.000
_cell.length_c   1.000
_cell.angle_alpha   90.00
_cell.angle_beta   90.00
_cell.angle_gamma   90.00
#
_symmetry.space_group_name_H-M   'P 1'
#
loop_
_entity.id
_entity.type
_entity.pdbx_description
1 polymer ?
#
loop_
_entity_poly.entity_id
_entity_poly.type
_entity_poly.pdbx_seq_one_letter_code
_entity_poly.pdbx_strand_id
1 'polypeptide(L)' 'MKLLTTTTILSLFICFSSHAQCIKGNCYKGHGTFQWENGDMYVGSWINGLPNGQGKFIWDNGDNFTG' A
#
# COMPACT_ATOMS: atom_id res chain seq x y z
N MET A 1 -3.53 10.74 -43.20
CA MET A 1 -2.22 10.07 -43.07
C MET A 1 -1.54 10.63 -41.83
N LYS A 2 -1.18 9.72 -40.91
CA LYS A 2 -0.77 9.92 -39.51
C LYS A 2 -1.90 10.29 -38.55
N LEU A 3 -2.14 9.63 -37.42
CA LEU A 3 -1.80 8.30 -36.85
C LEU A 3 -2.44 8.41 -35.44
N LEU A 4 -3.64 7.89 -35.19
CA LEU A 4 -3.90 6.70 -34.35
C LEU A 4 -3.16 6.58 -32.98
N THR A 5 -2.65 7.66 -32.38
CA THR A 5 -1.87 7.58 -31.12
C THR A 5 -2.48 8.24 -29.89
N THR A 6 -3.70 8.79 -29.94
CA THR A 6 -4.34 9.38 -28.73
C THR A 6 -4.89 8.32 -27.77
N THR A 7 -5.14 7.09 -28.20
CA THR A 7 -5.62 6.01 -27.34
C THR A 7 -4.52 5.35 -26.49
N THR A 8 -3.25 5.45 -26.87
CA THR A 8 -2.13 4.81 -26.13
C THR A 8 -1.57 5.65 -24.98
N ILE A 9 -1.90 6.94 -24.90
CA ILE A 9 -1.48 7.80 -23.78
C ILE A 9 -2.44 7.66 -22.58
N LEU A 10 -3.70 7.28 -22.83
CA LEU A 10 -4.65 6.95 -21.75
C LEU A 10 -4.36 5.59 -21.09
N SER A 11 -3.60 4.72 -21.77
CA SER A 11 -3.10 3.45 -21.24
C SER A 11 -1.71 3.54 -20.59
N LEU A 12 -1.11 4.72 -20.46
CA LEU A 12 0.05 4.93 -19.57
C LEU A 12 -0.36 5.15 -18.11
N PHE A 13 -1.67 5.17 -17.84
CA PHE A 13 -2.29 4.94 -16.54
C PHE A 13 -2.52 3.45 -16.23
N ILE A 14 -1.82 2.53 -16.91
CA ILE A 14 -1.88 1.11 -16.57
C ILE A 14 -1.20 0.89 -15.22
N CYS A 15 -1.96 0.25 -14.34
CA CYS A 15 -1.64 -0.20 -12.99
C CYS A 15 -1.46 0.92 -11.94
N PHE A 16 -2.61 1.41 -11.44
CA PHE A 16 -2.78 1.45 -9.99
C PHE A 16 -2.71 0.01 -9.47
N SER A 17 -1.49 -0.51 -9.46
CA SER A 17 -1.14 -1.84 -9.03
C SER A 17 -1.63 -2.00 -7.58
N SER A 18 -2.62 -2.86 -7.38
CA SER A 18 -3.04 -3.42 -6.09
C SER A 18 -1.90 -4.26 -5.51
N HIS A 19 -0.75 -3.64 -5.27
CA HIS A 19 0.48 -4.29 -4.83
C HIS A 19 0.73 -3.88 -3.39
N ALA A 20 1.12 -4.86 -2.58
CA ALA A 20 1.41 -4.65 -1.17
C ALA A 20 2.59 -3.67 -1.04
N GLN A 21 2.36 -2.51 -0.42
CA GLN A 21 3.34 -1.43 -0.41
C GLN A 21 3.34 -0.62 0.88
N CYS A 22 4.52 -0.08 1.21
CA CYS A 22 4.67 0.90 2.29
C CYS A 22 4.21 2.27 1.79
N ILE A 23 3.03 2.72 2.21
CA ILE A 23 2.45 4.00 1.77
C ILE A 23 2.98 5.19 2.58
N LYS A 24 3.55 4.97 3.76
CA LYS A 24 4.10 6.03 4.62
C LYS A 24 5.18 5.51 5.56
N GLY A 25 6.22 6.31 5.80
CA GLY A 25 7.24 6.02 6.82
C GLY A 25 8.20 4.91 6.41
N ASN A 26 8.67 4.12 7.39
CA ASN A 26 9.64 3.05 7.18
C ASN A 26 9.06 1.71 7.63
N CYS A 27 8.56 0.93 6.67
CA CYS A 27 8.02 -0.41 6.91
C CYS A 27 9.09 -1.52 6.94
N TYR A 28 10.37 -1.18 6.91
CA TYR A 28 11.46 -2.14 7.10
C TYR A 28 12.02 -2.09 8.52
N LYS A 29 12.30 -0.89 9.02
CA LYS A 29 12.84 -0.66 10.37
C LYS A 29 12.46 0.74 10.85
N GLY A 30 11.46 0.84 11.71
CA GLY A 30 10.96 2.12 12.23
C GLY A 30 9.45 2.12 12.36
N HIS A 31 8.81 3.26 12.11
CA HIS A 31 7.36 3.39 12.13
C HIS A 31 6.84 3.62 10.72
N GLY A 32 5.83 2.86 10.32
CA GLY A 32 5.36 2.84 8.94
C GLY A 32 3.90 2.46 8.79
N THR A 33 3.32 2.85 7.66
CA THR A 33 2.01 2.42 7.20
C THR A 33 2.18 1.56 5.97
N PHE A 34 1.77 0.31 6.08
CA PHE A 34 1.77 -0.64 4.98
C PHE A 34 0.34 -0.98 4.59
N GLN A 35 0.09 -1.08 3.30
CA GLN A 35 -1.17 -1.56 2.74
C GLN A 35 -0.90 -2.85 1.99
N TRP A 36 -1.66 -3.90 2.31
CA TRP A 36 -1.65 -5.18 1.60
C TRP A 36 -2.54 -5.13 0.36
N GLU A 37 -2.35 -6.10 -0.54
CA GLU A 37 -3.12 -6.18 -1.80
C GLU A 37 -4.63 -6.37 -1.57
N ASN A 38 -5.00 -6.96 -0.44
CA ASN A 38 -6.39 -7.18 -0.05
C ASN A 38 -7.06 -5.93 0.55
N GLY A 39 -6.36 -4.79 0.62
CA GLY A 39 -6.89 -3.54 1.20
C GLY A 39 -6.59 -3.37 2.69
N ASP A 40 -6.16 -4.43 3.38
CA ASP A 40 -5.78 -4.34 4.80
C ASP A 40 -4.60 -3.39 4.97
N MET A 41 -4.52 -2.77 6.14
CA MET A 41 -3.47 -1.82 6.48
C MET A 41 -2.94 -2.04 7.89
N TYR A 42 -1.64 -1.80 8.07
CA TYR A 42 -1.03 -1.73 9.38
C TYR A 42 -0.28 -0.41 9.55
N VAL A 43 -0.58 0.29 10.64
CA VAL A 43 0.05 1.54 11.04
C VAL A 43 0.75 1.29 12.37
N GLY A 44 2.08 1.20 12.38
CA GLY A 44 2.77 0.84 13.61
C GLY A 44 4.27 0.72 13.45
N SER A 45 4.88 0.04 14.42
CA SER A 45 6.30 -0.23 14.46
C SER A 45 6.68 -1.45 13.60
N TRP A 46 7.86 -1.40 12.99
CA TRP A 46 8.38 -2.38 12.04
C TRP A 46 9.83 -2.73 12.36
N ILE A 47 10.14 -4.02 12.30
CA ILE A 47 11.51 -4.55 12.45
C ILE A 47 11.74 -5.62 11.39
N ASN A 48 12.78 -5.45 10.57
CA ASN A 48 13.17 -6.34 9.48
C ASN A 48 12.03 -6.66 8.49
N GLY A 49 11.19 -5.67 8.18
CA GLY A 49 10.07 -5.83 7.25
C GLY A 49 8.82 -6.49 7.85
N LEU A 50 8.79 -6.71 9.17
CA LEU A 50 7.64 -7.30 9.86
C LEU A 50 7.02 -6.30 10.84
N PRO A 51 5.67 -6.24 10.95
CA PRO A 51 4.99 -5.54 12.03
C PRO A 51 5.49 -6.02 13.39
N ASN A 52 5.87 -5.10 14.27
CA ASN A 52 6.43 -5.45 15.56
C ASN A 52 6.12 -4.38 16.62
N GLY A 53 5.61 -4.80 17.77
CA GLY A 53 5.26 -3.88 18.86
C GLY A 53 3.93 -3.18 18.62
N GLN A 54 3.82 -1.94 19.12
CA GLN A 54 2.57 -1.19 19.09
C GLN A 54 2.18 -0.78 17.68
N GLY A 55 0.91 -1.00 17.33
CA GLY A 55 0.34 -0.59 16.07
C GLY A 55 -1.16 -0.79 15.97
N LYS A 56 -1.71 -0.30 14.87
CA LYS A 56 -3.11 -0.40 14.51
C LYS A 56 -3.24 -1.21 13.22
N PHE A 57 -3.92 -2.34 13.30
CA PHE A 57 -4.38 -3.09 12.15
C PHE A 57 -5.76 -2.56 11.73
N ILE A 58 -5.96 -2.36 10.44
CA ILE A 58 -7.20 -1.89 9.83
C ILE A 58 -7.51 -2.88 8.71
N TRP A 59 -8.65 -3.54 8.78
CA TRP A 59 -9.08 -4.45 7.73
C TRP A 59 -9.83 -3.69 6.63
N ASP A 60 -9.86 -4.24 5.42
CA ASP A 60 -10.59 -3.63 4.29
C ASP A 60 -12.10 -3.42 4.60
N ASN A 61 -12.67 -4.25 5.47
CA ASN A 61 -14.05 -4.10 5.94
C ASN A 61 -14.27 -2.90 6.91
N GLY A 62 -13.21 -2.17 7.27
CA GLY A 62 -13.24 -1.02 8.17
C GLY A 62 -13.05 -1.36 9.65
N ASP A 63 -13.02 -2.63 10.03
CA ASP A 63 -12.68 -3.03 11.39
C ASP A 63 -11.24 -2.62 11.71
N ASN A 64 -10.95 -2.43 13.00
CA ASN A 64 -9.60 -2.12 13.43
C ASN A 64 -9.27 -2.65 14.81
N PHE A 65 -8.00 -2.99 14.99
CA PHE A 65 -7.43 -3.48 16.24
C PHE A 65 -6.19 -2.65 16.59
N THR A 66 -6.08 -2.20 17.83
CA THR A 66 -4.90 -1.48 18.33
C THR A 66 -4.29 -2.29 19.46
N GLY A 67 -3.00 -2.60 19.36
CA GLY A 67 -2.25 -3.39 20.34
C GLY A 67 -0.76 -3.14 20.26
#